data_AF-A0A1H1MVG6-F1
#
_entry.id   AF-A0A1H1MVG6-F1
#
_cell.length_a   1.000
_cell.length_b   1.000
_cell.length_c   1.000
_cell.angle_alpha   90.00
_cell.angle_beta   90.00
_cell.angle_gamma   90.00
#
_symmetry.space_group_name_H-M   'P 1'
#
loop_
_entity.id
_entity.type
_entity.pdbx_description
1 polymer ?
#
loop_
_entity_poly.entity_id
_entity_poly.type
_entity_poly.pdbx_seq_one_letter_code
_entity_poly.pdbx_strand_id
1 'polypeptide(L)'
;MASVAGAVTDHNAWELKRRLQWLLLSRPPVLLLQLNQARFVGPLGVRCLAAAYQRAGQLGVDMRVAAPASGDNRVLHMTRPGHPLMP
;
A
#
# COMPACT_ATOMS: atom_id res chain seq x y z
N MET A 1 -6.06 -2.62 -12.09
CA MET A 1 -5.30 -3.45 -11.12
C MET A 1 -3.93 -2.81 -10.92
N ALA A 2 -3.44 -2.73 -9.69
CA ALA A 2 -2.11 -2.16 -9.39
C ALA A 2 -1.29 -3.16 -8.56
N SER A 3 -0.01 -3.32 -8.90
CA SER A 3 0.92 -4.18 -8.18
C SER A 3 2.07 -3.35 -7.62
N VAL A 4 2.45 -3.65 -6.38
CA VAL A 4 3.61 -3.10 -5.69
C VAL A 4 4.66 -4.20 -5.60
N ALA A 5 5.85 -3.93 -6.14
CA ALA A 5 6.96 -4.86 -6.14
C ALA A 5 8.18 -4.27 -5.41
N GLY A 6 8.98 -5.14 -4.78
CA GLY A 6 10.20 -4.76 -4.09
C GLY A 6 9.97 -4.21 -2.67
N ALA A 7 10.87 -3.38 -2.19
CA ALA A 7 10.75 -2.72 -0.89
C ALA A 7 10.15 -1.32 -1.08
N VAL A 8 9.10 -1.01 -0.33
CA VAL A 8 8.58 0.36 -0.18
C VAL A 8 9.27 0.98 1.02
N THR A 9 10.21 1.87 0.74
CA THR A 9 10.97 2.65 1.72
C THR A 9 10.53 4.11 1.67
N ASP A 10 11.05 4.95 2.56
CA ASP A 10 10.70 6.38 2.58
C ASP A 10 11.08 7.10 1.27
N HIS A 11 12.11 6.62 0.55
CA HIS A 11 12.57 7.20 -0.71
C HIS A 11 11.55 7.01 -1.86
N ASN A 12 10.86 5.87 -1.93
CA ASN A 12 9.95 5.54 -3.03
C ASN A 12 8.46 5.55 -2.61
N ALA A 13 8.17 5.74 -1.32
CA ALA A 13 6.79 5.83 -0.84
C ALA A 13 6.02 7.05 -1.41
N TRP A 14 6.73 8.12 -1.80
CA TRP A 14 6.12 9.25 -2.53
C TRP A 14 5.65 8.87 -3.93
N GLU A 15 6.39 8.02 -4.62
CA GLU A 15 6.00 7.50 -5.94
C GLU A 15 4.77 6.59 -5.81
N LEU A 16 4.76 5.72 -4.79
CA LEU A 16 3.59 4.90 -4.46
C LEU A 16 2.36 5.78 -4.18
N LYS A 17 2.50 6.84 -3.37
CA LYS A 17 1.41 7.78 -3.10
C LYS A 17 0.87 8.42 -4.37
N ARG A 18 1.75 8.94 -5.23
CA ARG A 18 1.37 9.60 -6.49
C ARG A 18 0.62 8.63 -7.41
N ARG A 19 1.10 7.39 -7.51
CA ARG A 19 0.47 6.34 -8.31
C ARG A 19 -0.91 5.97 -7.79
N LEU A 20 -1.07 5.82 -6.47
CA LEU A 20 -2.38 5.55 -5.83
C LEU A 20 -3.36 6.70 -6.07
N GLN A 21 -2.90 7.95 -5.96
CA GLN A 21 -3.73 9.12 -6.23
C GLN A 21 -4.23 9.12 -7.69
N TRP A 22 -3.34 8.88 -8.66
CA TRP A 22 -3.73 8.78 -10.06
C TRP A 22 -4.78 7.69 -10.33
N LEU A 23 -4.63 6.52 -9.69
CA LEU A 23 -5.59 5.42 -9.83
C LEU A 23 -6.95 5.74 -9.19
N LEU A 24 -6.97 6.51 -8.11
CA LEU A 24 -8.21 6.93 -7.45
C LEU A 24 -8.92 8.05 -8.21
N LEU A 25 -8.21 8.87 -8.98
CA LEU A 25 -8.80 9.94 -9.80
C LEU A 25 -9.74 9.40 -10.88
N SER A 26 -9.44 8.21 -11.44
CA SER A 26 -10.33 7.55 -12.41
C SER A 26 -11.56 6.91 -11.77
N ARG A 27 -11.71 7.00 -10.43
CA ARG A 27 -12.84 6.48 -9.63
C ARG A 27 -13.32 5.09 -10.06
N PRO A 28 -12.41 4.09 -10.13
CA PRO A 28 -12.82 2.74 -10.50
C PRO A 28 -13.78 2.18 -9.43
N PRO A 29 -14.77 1.34 -9.79
CA PRO A 29 -15.66 0.73 -8.79
C PRO A 29 -14.88 -0.14 -7.79
N VAL A 30 -13.81 -0.80 -8.24
CA VAL A 30 -12.93 -1.63 -7.41
C VAL A 30 -11.47 -1.31 -7.71
N LEU A 31 -10.66 -1.10 -6.68
CA LEU A 31 -9.21 -0.95 -6.77
C LEU A 31 -8.51 -2.10 -6.02
N LEU A 32 -8.07 -3.11 -6.77
CA LEU A 32 -7.24 -4.18 -6.22
C LEU A 32 -5.76 -3.77 -6.23
N LEU A 33 -5.17 -3.71 -5.04
CA LEU A 33 -3.75 -3.48 -4.80
C LEU A 33 -3.06 -4.79 -4.40
N GLN A 34 -2.15 -5.28 -5.23
CA GLN A 34 -1.39 -6.49 -4.95
C GLN A 34 -0.04 -6.14 -4.32
N LEU A 35 0.20 -6.68 -3.12
CA LEU A 35 1.46 -6.57 -2.37
C LEU A 35 2.26 -7.90 -2.39
N ASN A 36 1.84 -8.86 -3.21
CA ASN A 36 2.46 -10.18 -3.36
C ASN A 36 3.94 -10.13 -3.77
N GLN A 37 4.36 -9.09 -4.48
CA GLN A 37 5.76 -8.86 -4.85
C GLN A 37 6.48 -7.88 -3.90
N ALA A 38 5.78 -7.32 -2.93
CA ALA A 38 6.38 -6.43 -1.94
C ALA A 38 7.06 -7.26 -0.85
N ARG A 39 8.33 -6.95 -0.55
CA ARG A 39 9.10 -7.62 0.52
C ARG A 39 9.02 -6.86 1.85
N PHE A 40 8.86 -5.55 1.77
CA PHE A 40 8.85 -4.65 2.93
C PHE A 40 8.02 -3.41 2.62
N VAL A 41 7.25 -2.91 3.59
CA VAL A 41 6.58 -1.62 3.53
C VAL A 41 6.87 -0.84 4.81
N GLY A 42 7.70 0.18 4.65
CA GLY A 42 8.11 1.08 5.72
C GLY A 42 6.97 1.98 6.23
N PRO A 43 7.20 2.74 7.31
CA PRO A 43 6.14 3.52 7.97
C PRO A 43 5.47 4.54 7.05
N LEU A 44 6.25 5.21 6.18
CA LEU A 44 5.68 6.18 5.22
C LEU A 44 4.84 5.48 4.16
N GLY A 45 5.27 4.30 3.69
CA GLY A 45 4.51 3.47 2.76
C GLY A 45 3.16 3.04 3.36
N VAL A 46 3.16 2.59 4.62
CA VAL A 46 1.93 2.21 5.34
C VAL A 46 0.99 3.41 5.51
N ARG A 47 1.52 4.60 5.83
CA ARG A 47 0.72 5.83 5.88
C ARG A 47 0.12 6.19 4.52
N CYS A 48 0.86 6.00 3.43
CA CYS A 48 0.35 6.23 2.08
C CYS A 48 -0.78 5.26 1.72
N LEU A 49 -0.65 3.98 2.08
CA LEU A 49 -1.70 2.98 1.88
C LEU A 49 -2.96 3.30 2.68
N ALA A 50 -2.82 3.65 3.97
CA ALA A 50 -3.94 4.03 4.82
C ALA A 50 -4.67 5.27 4.29
N ALA A 51 -3.92 6.30 3.88
CA ALA A 51 -4.50 7.51 3.28
C ALA A 51 -5.23 7.22 1.97
N ALA A 52 -4.67 6.34 1.11
CA ALA A 52 -5.33 5.91 -0.12
C ALA A 52 -6.63 5.15 0.16
N TYR A 53 -6.63 4.25 1.16
CA TYR A 53 -7.81 3.49 1.57
C TYR A 53 -8.93 4.41 2.09
N GLN A 54 -8.61 5.37 2.95
CA GLN A 54 -9.57 6.37 3.42
C GLN A 54 -10.14 7.19 2.26
N ARG A 55 -9.29 7.61 1.32
CA ARG A 55 -9.72 8.39 0.16
C ARG A 55 -10.58 7.57 -0.81
N ALA A 56 -10.29 6.28 -0.97
CA ALA A 56 -11.10 5.36 -1.76
C ALA A 56 -12.55 5.30 -1.22
N GLY A 57 -12.71 5.14 0.09
CA GLY A 57 -14.03 5.15 0.74
C GLY A 57 -14.82 6.44 0.51
N GLN A 58 -14.16 7.61 0.58
CA GLN A 58 -14.79 8.90 0.28
C GLN A 58 -15.21 9.05 -1.19
N LEU A 59 -14.55 8.32 -2.10
CA LEU A 59 -14.83 8.34 -3.54
C LEU A 59 -15.79 7.22 -3.97
N GLY A 60 -16.28 6.40 -3.04
CA GLY A 60 -17.11 5.23 -3.36
C GLY A 60 -16.36 4.09 -4.04
N VAL A 61 -15.02 4.07 -3.93
CA VAL A 61 -14.16 3.03 -4.52
C VAL A 61 -13.93 1.93 -3.50
N ASP A 62 -14.27 0.68 -3.84
CA ASP A 62 -13.94 -0.49 -3.03
C ASP A 62 -12.45 -0.85 -3.23
N MET A 63 -11.59 -0.41 -2.30
CA MET A 63 -10.17 -0.71 -2.34
C MET A 63 -9.86 -1.98 -1.55
N ARG A 64 -9.23 -2.96 -2.21
CA ARG A 64 -8.84 -4.23 -1.60
C ARG A 64 -7.35 -4.44 -1.70
N VAL A 65 -6.73 -4.94 -0.63
CA VAL A 65 -5.32 -5.26 -0.59
C VAL A 65 -5.14 -6.77 -0.60
N ALA A 66 -4.43 -7.29 -1.59
CA ALA A 66 -4.07 -8.69 -1.68
C ALA A 66 -2.61 -8.88 -1.25
N ALA A 67 -2.39 -9.56 -0.13
CA ALA A 67 -1.07 -9.99 0.36
C ALA A 67 -0.60 -11.28 -0.37
N PRO A 68 0.71 -11.61 -0.35
CA PRO A 68 1.17 -12.89 -0.90
C PRO A 68 0.44 -14.06 -0.22
N ALA A 69 0.10 -15.09 -1.02
CA ALA A 69 -0.48 -16.32 -0.49
C ALA A 69 0.55 -17.00 0.43
N SER A 70 0.09 -17.50 1.58
CA SER A 70 0.92 -18.10 2.63
C SER A 70 1.80 -19.28 2.17
N GLY A 71 1.60 -19.80 0.95
CA GLY A 71 2.40 -20.88 0.36
C GLY A 71 3.75 -20.46 -0.23
N ASP A 72 4.04 -19.16 -0.38
CA ASP A 72 5.26 -18.68 -1.05
C ASP A 72 6.43 -18.43 -0.08
N ASN A 73 6.28 -18.75 1.22
CA ASN A 73 7.25 -18.48 2.30
C ASN A 73 7.71 -17.00 2.39
N ARG A 74 6.98 -16.08 1.75
CA ARG A 74 7.26 -14.64 1.72
C ARG A 74 6.48 -13.93 2.81
N VAL A 75 7.19 -13.43 3.81
CA VAL A 75 6.62 -12.59 4.86
C VAL A 75 6.62 -11.14 4.37
N LEU A 76 5.43 -10.53 4.28
CA LEU A 76 5.32 -9.09 4.07
C LEU A 76 5.53 -8.37 5.40
N HIS A 77 6.65 -7.69 5.54
CA HIS A 77 6.92 -6.87 6.72
C HIS A 77 6.25 -5.50 6.57
N MET A 78 5.20 -5.24 7.36
CA MET A 78 4.56 -3.93 7.48
C MET A 78 4.86 -3.33 8.85
N THR A 79 5.52 -2.18 8.86
CA THR A 79 5.72 -1.41 10.11
C THR A 79 4.41 -0.80 10.59
N ARG A 80 4.06 -0.94 11.88
CA ARG A 80 2.93 -0.21 12.47
C ARG A 80 3.18 1.30 12.36
N PRO A 81 2.22 2.09 11.86
CA PRO A 81 2.35 3.55 11.83
C PRO A 81 2.14 4.05 13.26
N GLY A 82 3.23 4.15 14.02
CA GLY A 82 3.21 4.61 15.40
C GLY A 82 3.96 3.67 16.34
N HIS A 83 5.28 3.68 16.26
CA HIS A 83 6.08 3.62 17.47
C HIS A 83 7.34 4.43 17.20
N PRO A 84 7.61 5.52 17.95
CA PRO A 84 8.96 6.09 17.95
C PRO A 84 9.88 4.98 18.48
N LEU A 85 10.80 4.53 17.63
CA LEU A 85 12.02 3.86 18.08
C LEU A 85 12.87 4.97 18.67
N MET A 86 12.78 5.16 19.98
CA MET A 86 13.80 5.86 20.76
C MET A 86 14.50 4.83 21.67
N PRO A 87 15.81 4.99 21.86
CA PRO A 87 16.75 3.97 22.33
C PRO A 87 16.53 3.51 23.78
#